data_AF-A0A6J5WU32-F1
#
_entry.id   AF-A0A6J5WU32-F1
#
_cell.length_a   1.000
_cell.length_b   1.000
_cell.length_c   1.000
_cell.angle_alpha   90.00
_cell.angle_beta   90.00
_cell.angle_gamma   90.00
#
_symmetry.space_group_name_H-M   'P 1'
#
loop_
_entity.id
_entity.type
_entity.pdbx_description
1 polymer ?
#
loop_
_entity_poly.entity_id
_entity_poly.type
_entity_poly.pdbx_seq_one_letter_code
_entity_poly.pdbx_strand_id
1 'polypeptide(L)'
;MWDSSSCISIKFQQADIYWEGGRKFALSSLSPLASVPSIRAIQAGYTGPSKKEVAALVKLHNRVLAKVLLKLKKELLGLKYSNLNFYTYLKERINHPSNYGFKEGKTACCGSGAYRGL
;
A
#
# COMPACT_ATOMS: atom_id res chain seq x y z
N MET A 1 -13.79 -0.64 4.91
CA MET A 1 -12.55 -1.47 4.85
C MET A 1 -11.29 -0.69 4.44
N TRP A 2 -11.38 0.56 3.96
CA TRP A 2 -10.22 1.40 3.58
C TRP A 2 -10.39 2.87 4.01
N ASP A 3 -11.05 3.10 5.15
CA ASP A 3 -11.23 4.44 5.75
C ASP A 3 -10.24 4.66 6.91
N SER A 4 -10.37 5.77 7.65
CA SER A 4 -9.57 6.11 8.84
C SER A 4 -9.37 4.93 9.80
N SER A 5 -10.34 4.01 9.86
CA SER A 5 -10.30 2.79 10.66
C SER A 5 -9.09 1.90 10.36
N SER A 6 -8.62 1.81 9.10
CA SER A 6 -7.45 0.98 8.77
C SER A 6 -6.15 1.55 9.36
N CYS A 7 -5.99 2.88 9.38
CA CYS A 7 -4.85 3.52 10.06
C CYS A 7 -4.96 3.41 11.59
N ILE A 8 -6.19 3.45 12.10
CA ILE A 8 -6.48 3.24 13.51
C ILE A 8 -6.11 1.80 13.93
N SER A 9 -6.44 0.78 13.13
CA SER A 9 -6.04 -0.61 13.38
C SER A 9 -4.53 -0.79 13.40
N ILE A 10 -3.80 -0.15 12.47
CA ILE A 10 -2.32 -0.18 12.46
C ILE A 10 -1.77 0.46 13.75
N LYS A 11 -2.40 1.54 14.24
CA LYS A 11 -2.01 2.18 15.50
C LYS A 11 -2.21 1.23 16.69
N PHE A 12 -3.38 0.58 16.78
CA PHE A 12 -3.69 -0.34 17.88
C PHE A 12 -2.75 -1.55 17.90
N GLN A 13 -2.56 -2.22 16.76
CA GLN A 13 -1.66 -3.38 16.67
C GLN A 13 -0.22 -3.03 17.07
N GLN A 14 0.29 -1.86 16.68
CA GLN A 14 1.64 -1.42 17.09
C GLN A 14 1.73 -1.13 18.58
N ALA A 15 0.67 -0.55 19.17
CA ALA A 15 0.61 -0.26 20.59
C ALA A 15 0.60 -1.56 21.42
N ASP A 16 -0.17 -2.56 20.99
CA ASP A 16 -0.23 -3.87 21.66
C ASP A 16 1.14 -4.56 21.63
N ILE A 17 1.75 -4.68 20.43
CA ILE A 17 3.10 -5.26 20.29
C ILE A 17 4.14 -4.45 21.09
N TYR A 18 3.96 -3.14 21.20
CA TYR A 18 4.84 -2.32 22.04
C TYR A 18 4.70 -2.65 23.53
N TRP A 19 3.49 -2.85 24.03
CA TRP A 19 3.29 -3.24 25.42
C TRP A 19 3.85 -4.63 25.74
N GLU A 20 3.88 -5.53 24.76
CA GLU A 20 4.57 -6.82 24.83
C GLU A 20 6.11 -6.73 24.67
N GLY A 21 6.69 -5.54 24.68
CA GLY A 21 8.14 -5.33 24.62
C GLY A 21 8.71 -5.07 23.22
N GLY A 22 7.87 -5.06 22.18
CA GLY A 22 8.29 -4.68 20.83
C GLY A 22 8.74 -3.23 20.74
N ARG A 23 9.88 -2.96 20.09
CA ARG A 23 10.42 -1.59 19.95
C ARG A 23 10.81 -1.22 18.52
N LYS A 24 10.78 -2.17 17.58
CA LYS A 24 11.25 -1.98 16.20
C LYS A 24 10.18 -2.47 15.23
N PHE A 25 9.69 -1.58 14.37
CA PHE A 25 8.62 -1.89 13.43
C PHE A 25 9.03 -1.57 11.99
N ALA A 26 8.83 -2.51 11.08
CA ALA A 26 8.96 -2.28 9.65
C ALA A 26 7.57 -2.22 9.02
N LEU A 27 7.26 -1.11 8.37
CA LEU A 27 5.97 -0.87 7.75
C LEU A 27 6.17 -0.45 6.30
N SER A 28 5.13 -0.65 5.50
CA SER A 28 5.11 -0.22 4.11
C SER A 28 3.90 0.63 3.84
N SER A 29 4.07 1.68 3.03
CA SER A 29 2.93 2.34 2.41
C SER A 29 2.14 1.35 1.54
N LEU A 30 0.87 1.63 1.26
CA LEU A 30 0.10 0.85 0.31
C LEU A 30 0.69 0.99 -1.09
N SER A 31 0.72 -0.13 -1.82
CA SER A 31 1.06 -0.20 -3.23
C SER A 31 0.07 0.61 -4.09
N PRO A 32 0.40 0.95 -5.35
CA PRO A 32 -0.55 1.58 -6.25
C PRO A 32 -1.65 0.59 -6.67
N LEU A 33 -2.65 0.36 -5.80
CA LEU A 33 -3.69 -0.67 -6.00
C LEU A 33 -4.46 -0.51 -7.32
N ALA A 34 -4.72 0.71 -7.75
CA ALA A 34 -5.36 0.99 -9.04
C ALA A 34 -4.53 0.50 -10.25
N SER A 35 -3.25 0.18 -10.05
CA SER A 35 -2.34 -0.35 -11.07
C SER A 35 -2.24 -1.87 -11.05
N VAL A 36 -2.84 -2.55 -10.07
CA VAL A 36 -2.82 -4.02 -9.97
C VAL A 36 -3.56 -4.62 -11.17
N PRO A 37 -3.02 -5.65 -11.86
CA PRO A 37 -3.64 -6.23 -13.05
C PRO A 37 -5.09 -6.63 -12.87
N SER A 38 -5.47 -7.27 -11.76
CA SER A 38 -6.86 -7.66 -11.48
C SER A 38 -7.80 -6.46 -11.35
N ILE A 39 -7.39 -5.41 -10.63
CA ILE A 39 -8.14 -4.14 -10.54
C ILE A 39 -8.25 -3.46 -11.91
N ARG A 40 -7.23 -3.60 -12.75
CA ARG A 40 -7.23 -3.04 -14.11
C ARG A 40 -8.12 -3.83 -15.07
N ALA A 41 -8.24 -5.13 -14.86
CA ALA A 41 -9.03 -6.06 -15.67
C ALA A 41 -10.55 -5.96 -15.42
N ILE A 42 -10.98 -5.31 -14.32
CA ILE A 42 -12.38 -5.04 -14.03
C ILE A 42 -13.06 -4.33 -15.21
N GLN A 43 -14.14 -4.94 -15.73
CA GLN A 43 -14.88 -4.54 -16.94
C GLN A 43 -16.12 -3.67 -16.63
N ALA A 44 -16.80 -3.23 -17.69
CA ALA A 44 -18.07 -2.49 -17.60
C ALA A 44 -19.14 -3.31 -16.85
N GLY A 45 -19.85 -2.68 -15.91
CA GLY A 45 -20.82 -3.32 -15.03
C GLY A 45 -20.35 -3.54 -13.59
N TYR A 46 -19.09 -3.25 -13.27
CA TYR A 46 -18.62 -3.24 -11.88
C TYR A 46 -19.24 -2.10 -11.08
N THR A 47 -19.91 -2.44 -9.98
CA THR A 47 -20.61 -1.50 -9.09
C THR A 47 -19.76 -1.03 -7.91
N GLY A 48 -18.49 -1.45 -7.81
CA GLY A 48 -17.60 -1.03 -6.75
C GLY A 48 -16.81 0.25 -7.07
N PRO A 49 -15.85 0.62 -6.21
CA PRO A 49 -15.11 1.87 -6.34
C PRO A 49 -14.34 1.98 -7.66
N SER A 50 -14.42 3.14 -8.29
CA SER A 50 -13.65 3.44 -9.49
C SER A 50 -12.14 3.43 -9.22
N LYS A 51 -11.34 3.22 -10.28
CA LYS A 51 -9.87 3.27 -10.22
C LYS A 51 -9.36 4.60 -9.64
N LYS A 52 -10.06 5.71 -9.92
CA LYS A 52 -9.72 7.04 -9.39
C LYS A 52 -9.96 7.12 -7.88
N GLU A 53 -11.08 6.60 -7.40
CA GLU A 53 -11.39 6.54 -5.96
C GLU A 53 -10.40 5.64 -5.22
N VAL A 54 -10.09 4.45 -5.75
CA VAL A 54 -9.06 3.57 -5.19
C VAL A 54 -7.71 4.29 -5.12
N ALA A 55 -7.29 4.97 -6.18
CA ALA A 55 -6.04 5.72 -6.19
C ALA A 55 -6.03 6.88 -5.18
N ALA A 56 -7.15 7.57 -5.01
CA ALA A 56 -7.29 8.65 -4.03
C ALA A 56 -7.19 8.12 -2.59
N LEU A 57 -7.88 7.01 -2.28
CA LEU A 57 -7.84 6.37 -0.97
C LEU A 57 -6.44 5.85 -0.62
N VAL A 58 -5.75 5.20 -1.57
CA VAL A 58 -4.35 4.76 -1.39
C VAL A 58 -3.44 5.94 -1.06
N LYS A 59 -3.54 7.05 -1.79
CA LYS A 59 -2.74 8.25 -1.53
C LYS A 59 -3.05 8.86 -0.16
N LEU A 60 -4.32 8.91 0.22
CA LEU A 60 -4.76 9.41 1.52
C LEU A 60 -4.21 8.54 2.66
N HIS A 61 -4.38 7.22 2.56
CA HIS A 61 -3.84 6.26 3.53
C HIS A 61 -2.34 6.45 3.72
N ASN A 62 -1.58 6.52 2.62
CA ASN A 62 -0.12 6.67 2.69
C ASN A 62 0.30 7.97 3.37
N ARG A 63 -0.44 9.07 3.15
CA ARG A 63 -0.21 10.35 3.82
C ARG A 63 -0.54 10.27 5.31
N VAL A 64 -1.65 9.62 5.68
CA VAL A 64 -2.07 9.47 7.08
C VAL A 64 -1.13 8.54 7.84
N LEU A 65 -0.74 7.41 7.25
CA LEU A 65 0.22 6.47 7.84
C LEU A 65 1.51 7.19 8.24
N ALA A 66 2.11 7.96 7.33
CA ALA A 66 3.32 8.73 7.62
C ALA A 66 3.15 9.66 8.84
N LYS A 67 2.01 10.34 8.96
CA LYS A 67 1.69 11.19 10.12
C LYS A 67 1.52 10.38 11.41
N VAL A 68 0.84 9.23 11.35
CA VAL A 68 0.62 8.35 12.50
C VAL A 68 1.95 7.80 13.02
N LEU A 69 2.87 7.36 12.15
CA LEU A 69 4.18 6.86 12.57
C LEU A 69 5.04 7.94 13.24
N LEU A 70 5.00 9.18 12.71
CA LEU A 70 5.65 10.32 13.36
C LEU A 70 5.05 10.62 14.74
N LYS A 71 3.73 10.53 14.88
CA LYS A 71 3.05 10.72 16.16
C LYS A 71 3.41 9.61 17.16
N LEU A 72 3.36 8.34 16.74
CA LEU A 72 3.71 7.19 17.58
C LEU A 72 5.15 7.23 18.08
N LYS A 73 6.10 7.65 17.23
CA LYS A 73 7.51 7.83 17.66
C LYS A 73 7.67 8.87 18.77
N LYS A 74 6.76 9.86 18.85
CA LYS A 74 6.74 10.84 19.94
C LYS A 74 6.05 10.32 21.19
N GLU A 75 5.00 9.49 21.02
CA GLU A 75 4.20 8.94 22.12
C GLU A 75 4.87 7.74 22.81
N LEU A 76 5.63 6.92 22.06
CA LEU A 76 6.20 5.66 22.51
C LEU A 76 7.73 5.75 22.60
N LEU A 77 8.24 5.93 23.83
CA LEU A 77 9.68 6.08 24.08
C LEU A 77 10.45 4.84 23.61
N GLY A 78 11.57 5.06 22.91
CA GLY A 78 12.39 3.97 22.38
C GLY A 78 11.83 3.26 21.14
N LEU A 79 10.66 3.69 20.63
CA LEU A 79 10.11 3.19 19.37
C LEU A 79 11.02 3.57 18.20
N LYS A 80 11.41 2.57 17.42
CA LYS A 80 12.07 2.71 16.12
C LYS A 80 11.17 2.16 15.04
N TYR A 81 11.07 2.87 13.92
CA TYR A 81 10.36 2.36 12.75
C TYR A 81 11.11 2.64 11.46
N SER A 82 10.88 1.79 10.47
CA SER A 82 11.21 2.04 9.06
C SER A 82 9.93 2.00 8.23
N ASN A 83 9.76 2.96 7.32
CA ASN A 83 8.65 2.99 6.40
C ASN A 83 9.14 2.82 4.95
N LEU A 84 8.84 1.70 4.33
CA LEU A 84 9.08 1.48 2.91
C LEU A 84 8.03 2.26 2.11
N ASN A 85 8.48 3.19 1.27
CA ASN A 85 7.62 3.85 0.28
C ASN A 85 7.31 2.88 -0.87
N PHE A 86 6.51 1.87 -0.56
CA PHE A 86 6.15 0.78 -1.45
C PHE A 86 5.33 1.27 -2.65
N TYR A 87 4.53 2.33 -2.45
CA TYR A 87 3.83 3.01 -3.54
C TYR A 87 4.79 3.42 -4.67
N THR A 88 5.82 4.19 -4.35
CA THR A 88 6.78 4.71 -5.34
C THR A 88 7.66 3.58 -5.85
N TYR A 89 8.14 2.73 -4.94
CA TYR A 89 8.93 1.55 -5.27
C TYR A 89 8.26 0.69 -6.36
N LEU A 90 6.97 0.33 -6.21
CA LEU A 90 6.28 -0.45 -7.22
C LEU A 90 5.93 0.36 -8.47
N LYS A 91 5.53 1.63 -8.30
CA LYS A 91 5.14 2.48 -9.44
C LYS A 91 6.30 2.66 -10.44
N GLU A 92 7.52 2.82 -9.95
CA GLU A 92 8.70 2.91 -10.80
C GLU A 92 8.96 1.62 -11.59
N ARG A 93 8.81 0.45 -10.97
CA ARG A 93 8.96 -0.84 -11.66
C ARG A 93 7.86 -1.11 -12.67
N ILE A 94 6.64 -0.68 -12.37
CA ILE A 94 5.49 -0.84 -13.28
C ILE A 94 5.66 0.05 -14.52
N ASN A 95 6.14 1.28 -14.35
CA ASN A 95 6.24 2.27 -15.43
C ASN A 95 7.58 2.22 -16.19
N HIS A 96 8.65 1.82 -15.51
CA HIS A 96 10.01 1.76 -16.05
C HIS A 96 10.66 0.38 -15.80
N PRO A 97 10.02 -0.73 -16.22
CA PRO A 97 10.46 -2.09 -15.87
C PRO A 97 11.91 -2.37 -16.31
N SER A 98 12.33 -1.85 -17.46
CA SER A 98 13.68 -2.04 -18.01
C SER A 98 14.78 -1.50 -17.09
N ASN A 99 14.53 -0.40 -16.38
CA ASN A 99 15.50 0.20 -15.44
C ASN A 99 15.79 -0.71 -14.25
N TYR A 100 14.93 -1.71 -14.03
CA TYR A 100 15.00 -2.65 -12.91
C TYR A 100 15.16 -4.11 -13.38
N GLY A 101 15.52 -4.34 -14.65
CA GLY A 101 15.77 -5.67 -15.20
C GLY A 101 14.51 -6.45 -15.61
N PHE A 102 13.34 -5.81 -15.64
CA PHE A 102 12.09 -6.44 -16.08
C PHE A 102 11.76 -6.07 -17.52
N LYS A 103 11.15 -7.00 -18.26
CA LYS A 103 10.63 -6.75 -19.62
C LYS A 103 9.22 -6.17 -19.62
N GLU A 104 8.43 -6.51 -18.62
CA GLU A 104 7.01 -6.16 -18.50
C GLU A 104 6.70 -5.80 -17.04
N GLY A 105 5.91 -4.74 -16.84
CA GLY A 105 5.54 -4.23 -15.52
C GLY A 105 4.04 -4.03 -15.30
N LYS A 106 3.23 -4.16 -16.35
CA LYS A 106 1.78 -3.89 -16.37
C LYS A 106 0.93 -5.15 -16.48
N THR A 107 1.48 -6.26 -16.96
CA THR A 107 0.76 -7.52 -17.18
C THR A 107 1.21 -8.55 -16.14
N ALA A 108 0.29 -9.33 -15.59
CA ALA A 108 0.66 -10.41 -14.66
C ALA A 108 1.46 -11.51 -15.37
N CYS A 109 2.24 -12.28 -14.62
CA CYS A 109 3.02 -13.39 -15.17
C CYS A 109 2.11 -14.54 -15.64
N CYS A 110 1.13 -14.88 -14.79
CA CYS A 110 0.11 -15.89 -15.03
C CYS A 110 -1.29 -15.26 -14.99
N GLY A 111 -2.27 -16.00 -15.50
CA GLY A 111 -3.66 -15.56 -15.57
C GLY A 111 -4.17 -15.36 -16.99
N SER A 112 -5.42 -14.94 -17.07
CA SER A 112 -6.24 -14.83 -18.28
C SER A 112 -6.86 -13.43 -18.42
N GLY A 113 -7.50 -13.17 -19.56
CA GLY A 113 -8.16 -11.89 -19.82
C GLY A 113 -7.22 -10.68 -19.88
N ALA A 114 -7.80 -9.48 -19.74
CA ALA A 114 -7.05 -8.23 -19.83
C ALA A 114 -5.95 -8.14 -18.77
N TYR A 115 -4.73 -7.78 -19.19
CA TYR A 115 -3.55 -7.71 -18.32
C TYR A 115 -3.20 -9.02 -17.58
N ARG A 116 -3.75 -10.16 -18.01
CA ARG A 116 -3.70 -11.45 -17.29
C ARG A 116 -4.21 -11.32 -15.85
N GLY A 117 -5.17 -10.42 -15.62
CA GLY A 117 -5.67 -10.07 -14.31
C GLY A 117 -6.80 -10.96 -13.78
N LEU A 118 -7.23 -11.97 -14.53
CA LEU A 118 -8.30 -12.92 -14.17
C LEU A 118 -7.75 -14.33 -13.94
#